data_AF-A0AAW5QQF9-F1
#
_entry.id   AF-A0AAW5QQF9-F1
#
_cell.length_a   1.000
_cell.length_b   1.000
_cell.length_c   1.000
_cell.angle_alpha   90.00
_cell.angle_beta   90.00
_cell.angle_gamma   90.00
#
_symmetry.space_group_name_H-M   'P 1'
#
loop_
_entity.id
_entity.type
_entity.pdbx_description
1 polymer ?
#
loop_
_entity_poly.entity_id
_entity_poly.type
_entity_poly.pdbx_seq_one_letter_code
_entity_poly.pdbx_strand_id
1 'polypeptide(L)'
;MSPERGKQVALPASDSDSLWELRFATNEAAKGWDELCRQAPANTLVAYEEMRRREVEQVPTTRHHRLEGTLASGVRNGSEREQWQYEVTADRRIWYLMDVERRTLWLRYAGTAHPEKME
;
A
#
# COMPACT_ATOMS: atom_id res chain seq x y z
N MET A 1 -31.15 16.56 19.81
CA MET A 1 -31.51 15.59 18.76
C MET A 1 -30.94 14.24 19.17
N SER A 2 -31.80 13.29 19.53
CA SER A 2 -31.38 11.97 20.02
C SER A 2 -31.05 11.04 18.85
N PRO A 3 -30.03 10.17 18.96
CA PRO A 3 -29.76 9.16 17.94
C PRO A 3 -30.91 8.14 17.89
N GLU A 4 -31.50 7.94 16.70
CA GLU A 4 -32.59 6.98 16.47
C GLU A 4 -32.06 5.58 16.18
N ARG A 5 -32.69 4.57 16.78
CA ARG A 5 -32.45 3.15 16.51
C ARG A 5 -32.73 2.85 15.03
N GLY A 6 -31.74 2.28 14.33
CA GLY A 6 -31.88 1.86 12.93
C GLY A 6 -31.33 2.85 11.90
N LYS A 7 -30.88 4.05 12.31
CA LYS A 7 -30.09 4.91 11.43
C LYS A 7 -28.65 4.43 11.34
N GLN A 8 -28.10 4.47 10.12
CA GLN A 8 -26.68 4.25 9.89
C GLN A 8 -25.89 5.24 10.75
N VAL A 9 -24.93 4.72 11.51
CA VAL A 9 -24.02 5.54 12.31
C VAL A 9 -23.30 6.51 11.37
N ALA A 10 -23.28 7.79 11.73
CA ALA A 10 -22.50 8.76 10.98
C ALA A 10 -21.04 8.32 10.96
N LEU A 11 -20.40 8.34 9.78
CA LEU A 11 -18.97 8.11 9.69
C LEU A 11 -18.29 9.13 10.62
N PRO A 12 -17.51 8.70 11.63
CA PRO A 12 -16.75 9.63 12.44
C PRO A 12 -15.86 10.44 11.50
N ALA A 13 -15.62 11.72 11.84
CA ALA A 13 -14.69 12.55 11.09
C ALA A 13 -13.36 11.79 10.99
N SER A 14 -13.08 11.23 9.81
CA SER A 14 -11.79 10.63 9.56
C SER A 14 -10.83 11.78 9.36
N ASP A 15 -9.67 11.73 10.01
CA ASP A 15 -8.53 12.57 9.65
C ASP A 15 -8.07 12.15 8.24
N SER A 16 -8.83 12.50 7.20
CA SER A 16 -8.52 12.18 5.81
C SER A 16 -7.16 12.74 5.41
N ASP A 17 -6.74 13.82 6.07
CA ASP A 17 -5.44 14.47 5.92
C ASP A 17 -4.28 13.62 6.47
N SER A 18 -4.60 12.60 7.28
CA SER A 18 -3.63 11.65 7.83
C SER A 18 -3.46 10.37 7.01
N LEU A 19 -4.37 10.08 6.08
CA LEU A 19 -4.30 8.84 5.30
C LEU A 19 -3.39 9.00 4.08
N TRP A 20 -2.68 7.94 3.76
CA TRP A 20 -1.91 7.88 2.53
C TRP A 20 -2.80 7.70 1.31
N GLU A 21 -2.47 8.39 0.23
CA GLU A 21 -3.05 8.12 -1.07
C GLU A 21 -2.29 6.96 -1.74
N LEU A 22 -3.00 5.95 -2.22
CA LEU A 22 -2.39 4.84 -2.96
C LEU A 22 -2.60 5.07 -4.45
N ARG A 23 -1.51 5.05 -5.22
CA ARG A 23 -1.54 5.26 -6.67
C ARG A 23 -0.64 4.26 -7.39
N PHE A 24 -1.02 3.86 -8.59
CA PHE A 24 -0.20 2.96 -9.41
C PHE A 24 0.99 3.71 -10.03
N ALA A 25 2.15 3.07 -9.99
CA ALA A 25 3.35 3.50 -10.70
C ALA A 25 3.44 2.99 -12.12
N THR A 26 2.85 1.81 -12.35
CA THR A 26 2.93 1.08 -13.62
C THR A 26 1.57 0.46 -13.91
N ASN A 27 1.31 0.16 -15.18
CA ASN A 27 0.09 -0.54 -15.58
C ASN A 27 0.11 -2.00 -15.09
N GLU A 28 1.29 -2.57 -14.96
CA GLU A 28 1.54 -3.92 -14.45
C GLU A 28 1.12 -4.02 -12.98
N ALA A 29 1.44 -2.99 -12.17
CA ALA A 29 0.97 -2.92 -10.79
C ALA A 29 -0.56 -2.82 -10.69
N ALA A 30 -1.21 -2.10 -11.60
CA ALA A 30 -2.67 -2.01 -11.64
C ALA A 30 -3.31 -3.37 -11.97
N LYS A 31 -2.84 -4.05 -13.03
CA LYS A 31 -3.31 -5.40 -13.39
C LYS A 31 -3.09 -6.40 -12.26
N GLY A 32 -1.91 -6.34 -11.63
CA GLY A 32 -1.56 -7.17 -10.51
C GLY A 32 -2.45 -6.92 -9.28
N TRP A 33 -2.78 -5.67 -9.01
CA TRP A 33 -3.71 -5.30 -7.95
C TRP A 33 -5.12 -5.84 -8.19
N ASP A 34 -5.62 -5.74 -9.42
CA ASP A 34 -6.92 -6.32 -9.78
C ASP A 34 -6.94 -7.84 -9.56
N GLU A 35 -5.82 -8.51 -9.85
CA GLU A 35 -5.67 -9.94 -9.59
C GLU A 35 -5.64 -10.27 -8.09
N LEU A 36 -4.97 -9.45 -7.27
CA LEU A 36 -5.03 -9.57 -5.81
C LEU A 36 -6.47 -9.43 -5.30
N CYS A 37 -7.20 -8.42 -5.79
CA CYS A 37 -8.61 -8.20 -5.44
C CYS A 37 -9.48 -9.42 -5.81
N ARG A 38 -9.23 -10.05 -6.96
CA ARG A 38 -10.00 -11.21 -7.42
C ARG A 38 -9.72 -12.48 -6.63
N GLN A 39 -8.46 -12.77 -6.36
CA GLN A 39 -8.03 -14.05 -5.78
C GLN A 39 -7.92 -14.02 -4.24
N ALA A 40 -7.65 -12.85 -3.65
CA ALA A 40 -7.48 -12.68 -2.21
C ALA A 40 -8.13 -11.38 -1.70
N PRO A 41 -9.45 -11.17 -1.90
CA PRO A 41 -10.13 -9.91 -1.62
C PRO A 41 -9.97 -9.44 -0.17
N ALA A 42 -10.19 -10.33 0.80
CA ALA A 42 -10.11 -9.98 2.22
C ALA A 42 -8.69 -9.55 2.64
N ASN A 43 -7.67 -10.29 2.21
CA ASN A 43 -6.27 -9.94 2.51
C ASN A 43 -5.83 -8.66 1.79
N THR A 44 -6.31 -8.45 0.57
CA THR A 44 -6.02 -7.23 -0.20
C THR A 44 -6.66 -6.00 0.46
N LEU A 45 -7.87 -6.13 1.02
CA LEU A 45 -8.50 -5.07 1.79
C LEU A 45 -7.71 -4.73 3.05
N VAL A 46 -7.27 -5.75 3.82
CA VAL A 46 -6.41 -5.53 5.00
C VAL A 46 -5.12 -4.81 4.60
N ALA A 47 -4.44 -5.28 3.55
CA ALA A 47 -3.23 -4.63 3.04
C ALA A 47 -3.48 -3.17 2.63
N TYR A 48 -4.59 -2.90 1.97
CA TYR A 48 -5.01 -1.55 1.58
C TYR A 48 -5.21 -0.63 2.79
N GLU A 49 -5.92 -1.10 3.81
CA GLU A 49 -6.22 -0.32 5.01
C GLU A 49 -4.95 -0.04 5.83
N GLU A 50 -4.09 -1.05 6.01
CA GLU A 50 -2.80 -0.92 6.69
C GLU A 50 -1.90 0.08 5.96
N MET A 51 -1.75 -0.05 4.63
CA MET A 51 -0.96 0.91 3.85
C MET A 51 -1.56 2.32 3.88
N ARG A 52 -2.88 2.47 3.93
CA ARG A 52 -3.51 3.80 4.07
C ARG A 52 -3.24 4.45 5.41
N ARG A 53 -3.15 3.67 6.48
CA ARG A 53 -2.98 4.14 7.86
C ARG A 53 -1.53 4.14 8.34
N ARG A 54 -0.60 3.64 7.54
CA ARG A 54 0.82 3.53 7.93
C ARG A 54 1.39 4.85 8.42
N GLU A 55 2.30 4.77 9.38
CA GLU A 55 3.07 5.92 9.84
C GLU A 55 4.31 6.13 8.94
N VAL A 56 4.86 7.36 8.94
CA VAL A 56 6.09 7.64 8.18
C VAL A 56 7.25 6.81 8.73
N GLU A 57 7.41 6.79 10.06
CA GLU A 57 8.47 6.08 10.79
C GLU A 57 8.02 4.69 11.27
N GLN A 58 7.13 4.04 10.52
CA GLN A 58 6.59 2.74 10.91
C GLN A 58 7.71 1.71 11.14
N VAL A 59 7.65 1.02 12.29
CA VAL A 59 8.57 -0.07 12.61
C VAL A 59 8.33 -1.25 11.65
N PRO A 60 9.38 -1.80 11.02
CA PRO A 60 9.25 -2.96 10.16
C PRO A 60 8.64 -4.17 10.87
N THR A 61 7.73 -4.87 10.19
CA THR A 61 7.18 -6.16 10.61
C THR A 61 7.59 -7.25 9.63
N THR A 62 7.36 -8.51 9.99
CA THR A 62 7.63 -9.66 9.11
C THR A 62 6.97 -9.50 7.74
N ARG A 63 5.73 -9.00 7.71
CA ARG A 63 4.95 -8.84 6.47
C ARG A 63 5.04 -7.44 5.86
N HIS A 64 5.54 -6.45 6.59
CA HIS A 64 5.53 -5.06 6.13
C HIS A 64 6.83 -4.36 6.52
N HIS A 65 7.78 -4.31 5.59
CA HIS A 65 9.13 -3.81 5.84
C HIS A 65 9.72 -3.13 4.60
N ARG A 66 10.73 -2.28 4.84
CA ARG A 66 11.54 -1.71 3.76
C ARG A 66 12.36 -2.83 3.11
N LEU A 67 12.45 -2.80 1.77
CA LEU A 67 13.35 -3.70 1.05
C LEU A 67 14.82 -3.32 1.31
N GLU A 68 15.72 -4.24 1.02
CA GLU A 68 17.16 -4.07 1.26
C GLU A 68 17.99 -4.10 -0.03
N GLY A 69 19.25 -3.67 0.08
CA GLY A 69 20.20 -3.67 -1.02
C GLY A 69 19.75 -2.79 -2.19
N THR A 70 19.91 -3.29 -3.41
CA THR A 70 19.58 -2.55 -4.64
C THR A 70 18.07 -2.30 -4.83
N LEU A 71 17.22 -2.98 -4.05
CA LEU A 71 15.77 -2.82 -4.09
C LEU A 71 15.26 -1.93 -2.96
N ALA A 72 16.14 -1.41 -2.09
CA ALA A 72 15.77 -0.60 -0.93
C ALA A 72 15.20 0.78 -1.29
N SER A 73 15.41 1.20 -2.53
CA SER A 73 14.97 2.47 -3.07
C SER A 73 14.54 2.33 -4.54
N GLY A 74 13.83 3.34 -5.03
CA GLY A 74 13.53 3.49 -6.44
C GLY A 74 13.31 4.95 -6.79
N VAL A 75 13.61 5.30 -8.05
CA VAL A 75 13.46 6.68 -8.54
C VAL A 75 12.06 6.88 -9.09
N ARG A 76 11.42 7.98 -8.70
CA ARG A 76 10.20 8.47 -9.34
C ARG A 76 10.25 9.99 -9.46
N ASN A 77 9.86 10.52 -10.62
CA ASN A 77 9.89 11.97 -10.88
C ASN A 77 11.26 12.60 -10.55
N GLY A 78 12.35 11.89 -10.84
CA GLY A 78 13.73 12.36 -10.58
C GLY A 78 14.18 12.33 -9.13
N SER A 79 13.36 11.86 -8.18
CA SER A 79 13.78 11.72 -6.77
C SER A 79 13.75 10.26 -6.33
N GLU A 80 14.82 9.85 -5.65
CA GLU A 80 14.93 8.56 -5.00
C GLU A 80 14.02 8.51 -3.78
N ARG A 81 13.31 7.39 -3.61
CA ARG A 81 12.37 7.15 -2.52
C ARG A 81 12.60 5.76 -1.95
N GLU A 82 12.35 5.61 -0.67
CA GLU A 82 12.37 4.29 -0.04
C GLU A 82 11.33 3.37 -0.68
N GLN A 83 11.73 2.12 -0.90
CA GLN A 83 10.85 1.09 -1.41
C GLN A 83 10.52 0.10 -0.30
N TRP A 84 9.23 -0.16 -0.16
CA TRP A 84 8.67 -0.99 0.89
C TRP A 84 7.90 -2.16 0.29
N GLN A 85 7.85 -3.26 1.02
CA GLN A 85 7.09 -4.46 0.70
C GLN A 85 5.98 -4.67 1.73
N TYR A 86 4.80 -5.05 1.25
CA TYR A 86 3.73 -5.63 2.04
C TYR A 86 3.39 -7.03 1.52
N GLU A 87 3.45 -8.04 2.37
CA GLU A 87 3.04 -9.42 2.10
C GLU A 87 1.53 -9.56 2.32
N VAL A 88 0.79 -9.74 1.22
CA VAL A 88 -0.68 -9.90 1.23
C VAL A 88 -1.05 -11.32 1.65
N THR A 89 -0.33 -12.29 1.11
CA THR A 89 -0.35 -13.71 1.49
C THR A 89 1.08 -14.24 1.35
N ALA A 90 1.35 -15.45 1.83
CA ALA A 90 2.70 -16.04 1.77
C ALA A 90 3.35 -16.01 0.36
N ASP A 91 2.53 -16.02 -0.70
CA ASP A 91 2.94 -16.02 -2.10
C ASP A 91 2.67 -14.68 -2.83
N ARG A 92 2.10 -13.67 -2.17
CA ARG A 92 1.67 -12.41 -2.81
C ARG A 92 2.20 -11.21 -2.09
N ARG A 93 2.64 -10.23 -2.88
CA ARG A 93 3.21 -9.01 -2.33
C ARG A 93 2.91 -7.78 -3.16
N ILE A 94 2.97 -6.66 -2.46
CA ILE A 94 2.89 -5.32 -3.01
C ILE A 94 4.22 -4.65 -2.73
N TRP A 95 4.85 -4.06 -3.74
CA TRP A 95 5.96 -3.14 -3.55
C TRP A 95 5.50 -1.73 -3.87
N TYR A 96 5.87 -0.78 -3.02
CA TYR A 96 5.54 0.62 -3.23
C TYR A 96 6.70 1.55 -2.86
N LEU A 97 6.77 2.70 -3.54
CA LEU A 97 7.64 3.81 -3.14
C LEU A 97 6.90 4.76 -2.22
N MET A 98 7.56 5.20 -1.16
CA MET A 98 7.00 6.16 -0.20
C MET A 98 7.34 7.61 -0.61
N ASP A 99 6.31 8.41 -0.91
CA ASP A 99 6.43 9.84 -1.20
C ASP A 99 5.87 10.65 -0.03
N VAL A 100 6.70 10.90 0.99
CA VAL A 100 6.28 11.54 2.25
C VAL A 100 5.74 12.94 2.02
N GLU A 101 6.39 13.73 1.16
CA GLU A 101 6.01 15.11 0.84
C GLU A 101 4.58 15.20 0.28
N ARG A 102 4.21 14.25 -0.59
CA ARG A 102 2.88 14.18 -1.22
C ARG A 102 1.93 13.23 -0.52
N ARG A 103 2.35 12.64 0.61
CA ARG A 103 1.65 11.57 1.33
C ARG A 103 1.07 10.49 0.41
N THR A 104 1.88 10.06 -0.56
CA THR A 104 1.48 9.10 -1.59
C THR A 104 2.32 7.83 -1.54
N LEU A 105 1.67 6.67 -1.62
CA LEU A 105 2.31 5.37 -1.84
C LEU A 105 2.14 4.97 -3.30
N TRP A 106 3.27 4.85 -3.97
CA TRP A 106 3.33 4.56 -5.39
C TRP A 106 3.58 3.07 -5.61
N LEU A 107 2.52 2.31 -5.89
CA LEU A 107 2.58 0.87 -6.11
C LEU A 107 3.35 0.56 -7.40
N ARG A 108 4.55 0.00 -7.27
CA ARG A 108 5.40 -0.45 -8.40
C ARG A 108 5.16 -1.89 -8.80
N TYR A 109 4.71 -2.70 -7.85
CA TYR A 109 4.42 -4.09 -8.07
C TYR A 109 3.26 -4.55 -7.20
N ALA A 110 2.42 -5.42 -7.74
CA ALA A 110 1.41 -6.18 -7.02
C ALA A 110 1.28 -7.53 -7.71
N GLY A 111 1.34 -8.65 -6.98
CA GLY A 111 1.14 -9.96 -7.61
C GLY A 111 1.82 -11.13 -6.89
N THR A 112 1.71 -12.31 -7.54
CA THR A 112 2.18 -13.62 -7.06
C THR A 112 3.59 -13.98 -7.50
N ALA A 113 4.12 -13.32 -8.54
CA ALA A 113 5.49 -13.56 -8.97
C ALA A 113 6.47 -12.94 -7.97
N HIS A 114 7.61 -13.61 -7.74
CA HIS A 114 8.75 -12.91 -7.20
C HIS A 114 9.18 -11.92 -8.30
N PRO A 115 9.16 -10.58 -8.15
CA PRO A 115 9.71 -9.74 -9.20
C PRO A 115 11.19 -10.06 -9.30
N GLU A 116 11.57 -10.75 -10.37
CA GLU A 116 12.95 -10.73 -10.81
C GLU A 116 13.28 -9.27 -11.08
N LYS A 117 14.45 -8.85 -10.57
CA LYS A 117 15.02 -7.51 -10.61
C LYS A 117 14.33 -6.59 -11.63
N MET A 118 13.52 -5.66 -11.16
CA MET A 118 13.20 -4.49 -11.97
C MET A 118 14.47 -3.64 -12.02
N GLU A 119 15.28 -3.83 -13.06
CA GLU A 119 16.40 -2.93 -13.43
C GLU A 119 15.88 -1.53 -13.81
#